data_AF-A0A1G3BWL6-F1
#
_entry.id   AF-A0A1G3BWL6-F1
#
_cell.length_a   1.000
_cell.length_b   1.000
_cell.length_c   1.000
_cell.angle_alpha   90.00
_cell.angle_beta   90.00
_cell.angle_gamma   90.00
#
_symmetry.space_group_name_H-M   'P 1'
#
loop_
_entity.id
_entity.type
_entity.pdbx_description
1 polymer ?
#
loop_
_entity_poly.entity_id
_entity_poly.type
_entity_poly.pdbx_seq_one_letter_code
_entity_poly.pdbx_strand_id
1 'polypeptide(L)' 'MKISYDSEVDALYIRLIEGEYECRTLRLNEEIALNIGPGEKLVGIEILDAKEVLGSGKLPNLVVENLPFARV' A
#
# COMPACT_ATOMS: atom_id res chain seq x y z
N MET A 1 3.78 3.89 -9.34
CA MET A 1 2.92 3.14 -8.40
C MET A 1 3.37 1.69 -8.45
N LYS A 2 3.61 1.10 -7.28
CA LYS A 2 4.05 -0.30 -7.14
C LYS A 2 3.33 -0.94 -5.96
N ILE A 3 2.73 -2.09 -6.19
CA ILE A 3 2.12 -2.92 -5.14
C ILE A 3 3.06 -4.11 -4.91
N SER A 4 3.50 -4.27 -3.67
CA SER A 4 4.41 -5.33 -3.24
C SER A 4 3.73 -6.13 -2.13
N TYR A 5 3.86 -7.45 -2.17
CA TYR A 5 3.41 -8.33 -1.10
C TYR A 5 4.56 -9.21 -0.65
N ASP A 6 4.76 -9.28 0.67
CA ASP A 6 5.71 -10.17 1.33
C ASP A 6 4.93 -11.33 1.97
N SER A 7 5.13 -12.54 1.44
CA SER A 7 4.45 -13.73 1.92
C SER A 7 4.99 -14.28 3.23
N GLU A 8 6.21 -13.96 3.62
CA GLU A 8 6.82 -14.46 4.85
C GLU A 8 6.16 -13.84 6.08
N VAL A 9 5.78 -12.57 5.98
CA VAL A 9 5.18 -11.79 7.08
C VAL A 9 3.72 -11.38 6.84
N ASP A 10 3.11 -11.83 5.74
CA ASP A 10 1.74 -11.47 5.32
C ASP A 10 1.48 -9.95 5.28
N ALA A 11 2.42 -9.21 4.68
CA ALA A 11 2.36 -7.75 4.60
C ALA A 11 2.28 -7.28 3.14
N LEU A 12 1.36 -6.35 2.87
CA LEU A 12 1.19 -5.69 1.59
C LEU A 12 1.56 -4.21 1.71
N TYR A 13 2.34 -3.72 0.74
CA TYR A 13 2.70 -2.31 0.63
C TYR A 13 2.26 -1.75 -0.72
N ILE A 14 1.44 -0.69 -0.70
CA ILE A 14 1.05 0.08 -1.87
C ILE A 14 1.88 1.36 -1.91
N ARG A 15 2.86 1.43 -2.81
CA ARG A 15 3.63 2.66 -3.08
C ARG A 15 2.91 3.48 -4.15
N LEU A 16 2.44 4.67 -3.78
CA LEU A 16 1.77 5.59 -4.69
C LEU A 16 2.79 6.47 -5.43
N ILE A 17 3.82 6.93 -4.74
CA ILE A 17 4.86 7.83 -5.26
C ILE A 17 6.22 7.12 -5.24
N GLU A 18 6.93 7.10 -6.38
CA GLU A 18 8.27 6.51 -6.50
C GLU A 18 9.34 7.37 -5.84
N GLY A 19 10.37 6.75 -5.28
CA GLY A 19 11.49 7.42 -4.61
C GLY A 19 11.52 7.21 -3.10
N GLU A 20 12.53 7.79 -2.45
CA GLU A 20 12.71 7.78 -1.00
C GLU A 20 12.15 9.07 -0.40
N TYR A 21 11.37 8.92 0.67
CA TYR A 21 10.70 10.03 1.33
C TYR A 21 10.79 9.83 2.84
N GLU A 22 11.21 10.87 3.57
CA GLU A 22 11.02 10.92 5.02
C GLU A 22 9.51 11.04 5.31
N CYS A 23 8.92 9.99 5.86
CA CYS A 23 7.50 9.92 6.13
C CYS A 23 7.23 9.88 7.63
N ARG A 24 6.13 10.50 8.05
CA ARG A 24 5.48 10.14 9.32
C ARG A 24 4.46 9.03 9.05
N THR A 25 4.35 8.10 9.99
CA THR A 25 3.34 7.04 9.93
C THR A 25 2.07 7.51 10.62
N LEU A 26 0.95 7.51 9.91
CA LEU A 26 -0.39 7.67 10.46
C LEU A 26 -1.06 6.30 10.52
N ARG A 27 -1.17 5.76 11.73
CA ARG A 27 -1.83 4.47 11.97
C ARG A 27 -3.35 4.67 11.99
N LEU A 28 -4.08 3.94 11.14
CA LEU A 28 -5.54 3.97 11.10
C LEU A 28 -6.13 2.94 12.07
N ASN A 29 -5.54 1.74 12.10
CA ASN A 29 -5.84 0.66 13.03
C ASN A 29 -4.58 -0.22 13.21
N GLU A 30 -4.70 -1.41 13.81
CA GLU A 30 -3.55 -2.27 14.07
C GLU A 30 -2.91 -2.78 12.77
N GLU A 31 -3.72 -3.01 11.73
CA GLU A 31 -3.30 -3.62 10.48
C GLU A 31 -2.94 -2.60 9.39
N ILE A 32 -3.50 -1.39 9.41
CA ILE A 32 -3.39 -0.41 8.32
C ILE A 32 -2.72 0.87 8.79
N ALA A 33 -1.65 1.24 8.08
CA ALA A 33 -0.92 2.48 8.30
C ALA A 33 -0.67 3.24 6.99
N LEU A 34 -0.66 4.57 7.09
CA LEU A 34 -0.38 5.48 5.99
C LEU A 34 0.99 6.13 6.18
N ASN A 35 1.81 6.13 5.14
CA ASN A 35 3.08 6.85 5.10
C ASN A 35 2.87 8.22 4.46
N ILE A 36 2.88 9.26 5.29
CA ILE A 36 2.66 10.66 4.88
C ILE A 36 4.00 11.37 4.79
N GLY A 37 4.39 11.75 3.57
CA GLY A 37 5.60 12.51 3.27
C GLY A 37 5.39 14.03 3.32
N PRO A 38 6.42 14.82 2.94
CA PRO A 38 6.37 16.27 2.98
C PRO A 38 5.21 16.88 2.18
N GLY A 39 4.57 17.91 2.74
CA GLY A 39 3.41 18.56 2.13
C GLY A 39 2.14 17.71 2.17
N GLU A 40 1.98 16.86 3.19
CA GLU A 40 0.82 15.98 3.38
C GLU A 40 0.57 15.02 2.21
N LYS A 41 1.64 14.63 1.52
CA LYS A 41 1.56 13.68 0.40
C LYS A 41 1.47 12.26 0.92
N LEU A 42 0.43 11.53 0.52
CA LEU A 42 0.35 10.09 0.78
C LEU A 42 1.35 9.35 -0.13
N VAL A 43 2.46 8.89 0.44
CA VAL A 43 3.54 8.20 -0.28
C VAL A 43 3.22 6.71 -0.42
N GLY A 44 2.69 6.10 0.64
CA GLY A 44 2.31 4.69 0.61
C GLY A 44 1.37 4.26 1.70
N ILE A 45 0.88 3.03 1.55
CA ILE A 45 -0.06 2.37 2.47
C ILE A 45 0.56 1.02 2.83
N GLU A 46 0.66 0.75 4.12
CA GLU A 46 1.06 -0.53 4.67
C GLU A 46 -0.16 -1.26 5.22
N ILE A 47 -0.29 -2.54 4.89
CA ILE A 47 -1.36 -3.42 5.32
C ILE A 47 -0.73 -4.71 5.84
N LEU A 48 -0.82 -4.95 7.14
CA LEU A 48 -0.48 -6.22 7.79
C LEU A 48 -1.66 -7.19 7.71
N ASP A 49 -1.39 -8.47 7.91
CA ASP A 49 -2.38 -9.56 7.80
C ASP A 49 -3.21 -9.46 6.51
N ALA A 50 -2.52 -9.17 5.39
CA ALA A 50 -3.16 -8.76 4.14
C ALA A 50 -4.17 -9.79 3.62
N LYS A 51 -3.94 -11.09 3.85
CA LYS A 51 -4.92 -12.15 3.52
C LYS A 51 -6.25 -11.99 4.26
N GLU A 52 -6.21 -11.64 5.55
CA GLU A 52 -7.41 -11.46 6.35
C GLU A 52 -8.09 -10.14 5.98
N VAL A 53 -7.31 -9.05 5.97
CA VAL A 53 -7.81 -7.70 5.68
C VAL A 53 -8.46 -7.60 4.29
N LEU A 54 -7.89 -8.28 3.28
CA LEU A 54 -8.32 -8.09 1.89
C LEU A 54 -9.12 -9.26 1.29
N GLY A 55 -9.03 -10.48 1.82
CA GLY A 55 -9.61 -11.64 1.13
C GLY A 55 -10.05 -12.79 2.02
N SER A 56 -10.46 -12.49 3.27
CA SER A 56 -11.05 -13.48 4.19
C SER A 56 -10.18 -14.72 4.38
N GLY A 57 -8.88 -14.50 4.60
CA GLY A 57 -7.89 -15.54 4.85
C GLY A 57 -7.12 -16.01 3.61
N LYS A 58 -7.33 -15.38 2.45
CA LYS A 58 -6.54 -15.62 1.22
C LYS A 58 -6.25 -14.29 0.52
N LEU A 59 -5.20 -14.25 -0.31
CA LEU A 59 -4.98 -13.07 -1.16
C LEU A 59 -6.08 -12.99 -2.22
N PRO A 60 -6.77 -11.85 -2.35
CA PRO A 60 -7.73 -11.64 -3.42
C PRO A 60 -7.02 -11.38 -4.75
N ASN A 61 -7.80 -11.41 -5.83
CA ASN A 61 -7.34 -10.90 -7.12
C ASN A 61 -7.24 -9.37 -7.07
N LEU A 62 -6.16 -8.81 -7.59
CA LEU A 62 -6.01 -7.37 -7.76
C LEU A 62 -6.57 -6.95 -9.11
N VAL A 63 -7.58 -6.08 -9.10
CA VAL A 63 -8.15 -5.47 -10.32
C VAL A 63 -7.91 -3.97 -10.27
N VAL A 64 -7.50 -3.42 -11.40
CA VAL A 64 -7.26 -1.99 -11.56
C VAL A 64 -8.02 -1.50 -12.78
N GLU A 65 -8.96 -0.57 -12.58
CA GLU A 65 -9.86 -0.07 -13.62
C GLU A 65 -9.63 1.43 -13.88
N ASN A 66 -9.93 1.87 -15.11
CA ASN A 66 -9.94 3.28 -15.50
C ASN A 66 -8.62 4.04 -15.30
N LEU A 67 -7.47 3.36 -15.34
CA LEU A 67 -6.18 4.05 -15.28
C LEU A 67 -5.81 4.68 -16.63
N PRO A 68 -5.55 6.00 -16.67
CA PRO A 68 -4.96 6.62 -17.84
C PRO A 68 -3.52 6.12 -18.00
N PHE A 69 -3.19 5.56 -19.16
CA PHE A 69 -1.83 5.18 -19.48
C PHE A 69 -1.00 6.45 -19.72
N ALA A 70 -0.09 6.78 -18.79
CA ALA A 70 0.93 7.78 -19.06
C ALA A 70 1.94 7.16 -20.04
N ARG A 71 2.02 7.68 -21.27
CA ARG A 71 3.14 7.36 -22.16
C ARG A 71 4.40 7.93 -21.52
N VAL A 72 5.29 7.02 -21.09
CA VAL A 72 6.67 7.32 -20.73
C VAL A 72 7.50 7.38 -22.00
#